data_AF-A0A522E2Y3-F1
#
_entry.id   AF-A0A522E2Y3-F1
#
_cell.length_a   1.000
_cell.length_b   1.000
_cell.length_c   1.000
_cell.angle_alpha   90.00
_cell.angle_beta   90.00
_cell.angle_gamma   90.00
#
_symmetry.space_group_name_H-M   'P 1'
#
loop_
_entity.id
_entity.type
_entity.pdbx_description
1 polymer ?
#
loop_
_entity_poly.entity_id
_entity_poly.type
_entity_poly.pdbx_seq_one_letter_code
_entity_poly.pdbx_strand_id
1 'polypeptide(L)'
;MVNLAFLKKKGAEAVHGKGFSPTDRVRELAGRGFSEPEMIDVLRREGFSPEEIDNGLTQALAVGAGGQPNVPQQFNPPEPAQQKAEQPQQQLPTLEQLVPEQAQMPQVPETSLPEQYYQQYPSEEYIDAVVQSRVQDVEEKMKDFSAKNQDLAKTVNVLQEKLDQIAKGQGGGQQQILSKIDGFDENLSDISMRMGNLEKAFKETLPALIESVRSLSDIVQMMKKEG
;
A
#
# COMPACT_ATOMS: atom_id res chain seq x y z
N MET A 1 33.02 -16.69 32.91
CA MET A 1 32.46 -16.98 31.58
C MET A 1 31.20 -17.81 31.77
N VAL A 2 30.01 -17.19 31.71
CA VAL A 2 28.73 -17.90 31.79
C VAL A 2 27.96 -17.53 30.53
N ASN A 3 27.78 -18.52 29.66
CA ASN A 3 27.11 -18.37 28.37
C ASN A 3 25.64 -18.78 28.56
N LEU A 4 24.72 -17.81 28.58
CA LEU A 4 23.29 -18.04 28.66
C LEU A 4 22.69 -17.87 27.25
N ALA A 5 22.50 -18.98 26.55
CA ALA A 5 21.92 -19.01 25.21
C ALA A 5 20.39 -19.14 25.28
N PHE A 6 19.72 -18.01 25.03
CA PHE A 6 18.52 -17.83 24.18
C PHE A 6 17.47 -18.97 24.12
N LEU A 7 16.38 -18.80 24.89
CA LEU A 7 15.09 -19.40 24.57
C LEU A 7 14.45 -18.67 23.37
N LYS A 8 14.48 -19.33 22.21
CA LYS A 8 13.79 -18.88 20.99
C LYS A 8 12.31 -19.25 21.10
N LYS A 9 11.46 -18.28 21.43
CA LYS A 9 9.99 -18.42 21.46
C LYS A 9 9.51 -18.67 20.02
N LYS A 10 9.07 -19.89 19.77
CA LYS A 10 8.51 -20.39 18.51
C LYS A 10 7.24 -19.58 18.18
N GLY A 11 7.33 -18.71 17.18
CA GLY A 11 6.17 -17.99 16.64
C GLY A 11 5.14 -19.00 16.15
N ALA A 12 3.88 -18.79 16.53
CA ALA A 12 2.76 -19.54 15.98
C ALA A 12 2.71 -19.26 14.48
N GLU A 13 3.11 -20.23 13.67
CA GLU A 13 2.88 -20.23 12.24
C GLU A 13 1.36 -20.25 12.03
N ALA A 14 0.80 -19.10 11.65
CA ALA A 14 -0.54 -19.02 11.12
C ALA A 14 -0.59 -19.95 9.90
N VAL A 15 -1.37 -21.02 10.01
CA VAL A 15 -1.61 -22.00 8.96
C VAL A 15 -2.35 -21.28 7.84
N HIS A 16 -1.61 -20.70 6.90
CA HIS A 16 -2.18 -20.03 5.73
C HIS A 16 -2.82 -21.09 4.84
N GLY A 17 -4.15 -21.02 4.72
CA GLY A 17 -4.95 -21.91 3.90
C GLY A 17 -4.55 -21.84 2.42
N LYS A 18 -4.35 -23.02 1.82
CA LYS A 18 -4.50 -23.38 0.39
C LYS A 18 -4.02 -22.41 -0.71
N GLY A 19 -3.10 -21.47 -0.44
CA GLY A 19 -2.41 -20.70 -1.48
C GLY A 19 -3.26 -19.76 -2.34
N PHE A 20 -4.53 -19.50 -1.96
CA PHE A 20 -5.40 -18.54 -2.63
C PHE A 20 -5.55 -17.30 -1.76
N SER A 21 -5.47 -16.10 -2.36
CA SER A 21 -5.71 -14.86 -1.62
C SER A 21 -7.21 -14.73 -1.27
N PRO A 22 -7.57 -14.22 -0.09
CA PRO A 22 -8.98 -13.97 0.28
C PRO A 22 -9.70 -13.12 -0.77
N THR A 23 -9.01 -12.12 -1.31
CA THR A 23 -9.54 -11.19 -2.33
C THR A 23 -9.92 -11.92 -3.63
N ASP A 24 -9.12 -12.87 -4.10
CA ASP A 24 -9.42 -13.64 -5.31
C ASP A 24 -10.64 -14.55 -5.10
N ARG A 25 -10.74 -15.13 -3.89
CA ARG A 25 -11.86 -16.01 -3.54
C ARG A 25 -13.19 -15.25 -3.43
N VAL A 26 -13.17 -14.07 -2.82
CA VAL A 26 -14.34 -13.17 -2.80
C VAL A 26 -14.77 -12.82 -4.22
N ARG A 27 -13.83 -12.48 -5.11
CA ARG A 27 -14.14 -12.16 -6.52
C ARG A 27 -14.79 -13.34 -7.25
N GLU A 28 -14.30 -14.55 -7.01
CA GLU A 28 -14.88 -15.77 -7.59
C GLU A 28 -16.31 -16.02 -7.09
N LEU A 29 -16.56 -15.88 -5.80
CA LEU A 29 -17.89 -16.05 -5.21
C LEU A 29 -18.87 -14.97 -5.66
N ALA A 30 -18.42 -13.72 -5.74
CA ALA A 30 -19.19 -12.61 -6.28
C ALA A 30 -19.56 -12.85 -7.76
N GLY A 31 -18.63 -13.35 -8.58
CA GLY A 31 -18.88 -13.72 -9.98
C GLY A 31 -19.88 -14.87 -10.15
N ARG A 32 -20.05 -15.71 -9.12
CA ARG A 32 -21.07 -16.76 -9.06
C ARG A 32 -22.42 -16.28 -8.51
N GLY A 33 -22.52 -15.02 -8.06
CA GLY A 33 -23.75 -14.41 -7.57
C GLY A 33 -24.07 -14.69 -6.10
N PHE A 34 -23.08 -15.08 -5.29
CA PHE A 34 -23.29 -15.21 -3.84
C PHE A 34 -23.49 -13.84 -3.18
N SER A 35 -24.38 -13.78 -2.19
CA SER A 35 -24.54 -12.57 -1.36
C SER A 35 -23.38 -12.45 -0.35
N GLU A 36 -23.10 -11.22 0.09
CA GLU A 36 -22.05 -10.93 1.09
C GLU A 36 -22.07 -11.83 2.34
N PRO A 37 -23.22 -12.04 3.02
CA PRO A 37 -23.25 -12.94 4.18
C PRO A 37 -22.91 -14.39 3.82
N GLU A 38 -23.32 -14.87 2.64
CA GLU A 38 -22.98 -16.23 2.18
C GLU A 38 -21.49 -16.37 1.84
N MET A 39 -20.87 -15.31 1.28
CA MET A 39 -19.43 -15.27 1.02
C MET A 39 -18.62 -15.39 2.32
N ILE A 40 -19.03 -14.66 3.36
CA ILE A 40 -18.39 -14.70 4.68
C ILE A 40 -18.45 -16.11 5.27
N ASP A 41 -19.59 -16.79 5.17
CA ASP A 41 -19.75 -18.16 5.69
C ASP A 41 -18.88 -19.17 4.94
N VAL A 42 -18.77 -19.05 3.61
CA VAL A 42 -17.89 -19.90 2.80
C VAL A 42 -16.42 -19.66 3.17
N LEU A 43 -15.98 -18.41 3.28
CA LEU A 43 -14.59 -18.08 3.62
C LEU A 43 -14.21 -18.51 5.05
N ARG A 44 -15.12 -18.36 6.02
CA ARG A 44 -14.92 -18.90 7.37
C ARG A 44 -14.77 -20.42 7.36
N ARG A 45 -15.58 -21.13 6.55
CA ARG A 45 -15.48 -22.59 6.39
C ARG A 45 -14.18 -23.01 5.70
N GLU A 46 -13.65 -22.18 4.81
CA GLU A 46 -12.36 -22.37 4.15
C GLU A 46 -11.16 -22.06 5.06
N GLY A 47 -11.40 -21.48 6.23
CA GLY A 47 -10.40 -21.26 7.28
C GLY A 47 -9.79 -19.86 7.27
N PHE A 48 -10.37 -18.90 6.55
CA PHE A 48 -9.93 -17.51 6.58
C PHE A 48 -10.34 -16.86 7.90
N SER A 49 -9.45 -16.03 8.46
CA SER A 49 -9.74 -15.26 9.66
C SER A 49 -10.75 -14.13 9.38
N PRO A 50 -11.50 -13.66 10.39
CA PRO A 50 -12.45 -12.56 10.21
C PRO A 50 -11.83 -11.30 9.59
N GLU A 51 -10.59 -10.98 9.96
CA GLU A 51 -9.86 -9.82 9.44
C GLU A 51 -9.48 -9.98 7.96
N GLU A 52 -9.06 -11.18 7.54
CA GLU A 52 -8.76 -11.47 6.12
C GLU A 52 -10.00 -11.40 5.24
N ILE A 53 -11.14 -11.83 5.77
CA ILE A 53 -12.42 -11.78 5.08
C ILE A 53 -12.85 -10.34 4.85
N ASP A 54 -12.81 -9.50 5.89
CA ASP A 54 -13.20 -8.09 5.81
C ASP A 54 -12.29 -7.30 4.84
N ASN A 55 -10.98 -7.53 4.94
CA ASN A 55 -10.00 -6.94 4.02
C ASN A 55 -10.21 -7.40 2.58
N GLY A 56 -10.42 -8.70 2.37
CA GLY A 56 -10.66 -9.28 1.04
C GLY A 56 -11.94 -8.75 0.40
N LEU A 57 -13.00 -8.58 1.21
CA LEU A 57 -14.28 -8.03 0.77
C LEU A 57 -14.15 -6.56 0.37
N THR A 58 -13.51 -5.74 1.22
CA THR A 58 -13.26 -4.32 0.95
C THR A 58 -12.43 -4.13 -0.33
N GLN A 59 -11.37 -4.93 -0.51
CA GLN A 59 -10.54 -4.87 -1.71
C GLN A 59 -11.27 -5.34 -2.97
N ALA A 60 -12.06 -6.41 -2.88
CA ALA A 60 -12.82 -6.93 -4.01
C ALA A 60 -13.88 -5.92 -4.48
N LEU A 61 -14.57 -5.26 -3.55
CA LEU A 61 -15.55 -4.20 -3.85
C LEU A 61 -14.88 -2.95 -4.42
N ALA A 62 -13.74 -2.54 -3.90
CA ALA A 62 -12.97 -1.41 -4.43
C ALA A 62 -12.58 -1.61 -5.90
N VAL A 63 -12.19 -2.83 -6.28
CA VAL A 63 -11.84 -3.17 -7.67
C VAL A 63 -13.08 -3.37 -8.55
N GLY A 64 -14.17 -3.93 -8.01
CA GLY A 64 -15.42 -4.17 -8.76
C GLY A 64 -16.22 -2.91 -9.06
N ALA A 65 -16.15 -1.89 -8.18
CA ALA A 65 -16.84 -0.61 -8.35
C ALA A 65 -16.03 0.41 -9.17
N GLY A 66 -14.73 0.18 -9.36
CA GLY A 66 -13.81 1.14 -9.97
C GLY A 66 -12.98 0.53 -11.09
N GLY A 67 -13.52 0.54 -12.31
CA GLY A 67 -12.71 0.33 -13.52
C GLY A 67 -11.73 1.48 -13.72
N GLN A 68 -10.58 1.44 -13.05
CA GLN A 68 -9.23 1.95 -13.41
C GLN A 68 -8.41 2.22 -12.14
N PRO A 69 -7.12 1.84 -12.09
CA PRO A 69 -6.24 2.13 -10.96
C PRO A 69 -5.80 3.59 -11.05
N ASN A 70 -6.58 4.50 -10.48
CA ASN A 70 -6.15 5.89 -10.29
C ASN A 70 -5.72 6.07 -8.83
N VAL A 71 -4.41 6.31 -8.68
CA VAL A 71 -3.64 6.92 -7.57
C VAL A 71 -4.25 6.99 -6.16
N PRO A 72 -3.45 6.72 -5.09
CA PRO A 72 -3.90 6.93 -3.71
C PRO A 72 -4.22 8.41 -3.48
N GLN A 73 -5.51 8.70 -3.33
CA GLN A 73 -6.02 10.01 -2.98
C GLN A 73 -5.69 10.27 -1.50
N GLN A 74 -4.69 11.12 -1.32
CA GLN A 74 -4.28 11.73 -0.08
C GLN A 74 -5.50 12.42 0.57
N PHE A 75 -5.84 11.99 1.79
CA PHE A 75 -6.85 12.63 2.64
C PHE A 75 -6.40 14.07 2.95
N ASN A 76 -6.90 15.03 2.18
CA ASN A 76 -6.92 16.44 2.59
C ASN A 76 -8.24 16.70 3.34
N PRO A 77 -8.21 17.29 4.55
CA PRO A 77 -9.42 17.76 5.21
C PRO A 77 -10.04 18.92 4.40
N PRO A 78 -11.35 18.92 4.10
CA PRO A 78 -11.96 19.96 3.29
C PRO A 78 -12.14 21.26 4.08
N GLU A 79 -11.65 22.35 3.49
CA GLU A 79 -12.09 23.72 3.79
C GLU A 79 -13.59 23.87 3.49
N PRO A 80 -14.32 24.71 4.27
CA PRO A 80 -15.75 24.91 4.07
C PRO A 80 -16.02 25.79 2.84
N ALA A 81 -16.30 25.15 1.71
CA ALA A 81 -16.90 25.80 0.56
C ALA A 81 -18.39 26.09 0.84
N GLN A 82 -18.71 27.38 0.94
CA GLN A 82 -20.06 27.89 0.87
C GLN A 82 -20.68 27.55 -0.49
N GLN A 83 -21.45 26.47 -0.59
CA GLN A 83 -22.40 26.29 -1.68
C GLN A 83 -23.78 25.92 -1.15
N LYS A 84 -24.65 26.89 -1.40
CA LYS A 84 -26.09 26.94 -1.24
C LYS A 84 -26.71 25.90 -2.18
N ALA A 85 -27.20 24.79 -1.65
CA ALA A 85 -28.02 23.84 -2.38
C ALA A 85 -29.18 23.39 -1.48
N GLU A 86 -30.38 23.58 -2.01
CA GLU A 86 -31.66 23.39 -1.36
C GLU A 86 -31.87 21.93 -0.93
N GLN A 87 -31.98 21.70 0.38
CA GLN A 87 -32.44 20.45 0.94
C GLN A 87 -33.98 20.35 0.84
N PRO A 88 -34.54 19.18 0.49
CA PRO A 88 -35.93 18.88 0.80
C PRO A 88 -36.07 18.85 2.32
N GLN A 89 -36.91 19.73 2.86
CA GLN A 89 -37.26 19.77 4.27
C GLN A 89 -37.91 18.44 4.68
N GLN A 90 -37.13 17.56 5.32
CA GLN A 90 -37.71 16.52 6.16
C GLN A 90 -38.32 17.22 7.38
N GLN A 91 -39.65 17.27 7.40
CA GLN A 91 -40.43 17.75 8.53
C GLN A 91 -40.17 16.83 9.72
N LEU A 92 -39.44 17.33 10.70
CA LEU A 92 -39.34 16.73 12.02
C LEU A 92 -40.73 16.75 12.68
N PRO A 93 -41.22 15.62 13.21
CA PRO A 93 -42.45 15.60 13.99
C PRO A 93 -42.28 16.47 15.24
N THR A 94 -43.11 17.50 15.37
CA THR A 94 -43.24 18.30 16.58
C THR A 94 -43.76 17.46 17.74
N LEU A 95 -43.09 17.60 18.89
CA LEU A 95 -43.30 16.88 20.15
C LEU A 95 -44.56 17.34 20.91
N GLU A 96 -45.67 17.61 20.21
CA GLU A 96 -46.89 18.20 20.79
C GLU A 96 -48.15 17.33 20.63
N GLN A 97 -48.04 16.12 20.03
CA GLN A 97 -49.22 15.32 19.66
C GLN A 97 -49.28 13.91 20.26
N LEU A 98 -48.54 13.67 21.34
CA LEU A 98 -48.73 12.49 22.19
C LEU A 98 -49.42 12.90 23.49
N VAL A 99 -50.69 13.29 23.39
CA VAL A 99 -51.60 13.27 24.54
C VAL A 99 -52.27 11.90 24.51
N PRO A 100 -51.91 10.97 25.41
CA PRO A 100 -52.61 9.71 25.53
C PRO A 100 -54.03 9.99 26.03
N GLU A 101 -55.01 9.50 25.28
CA GLU A 101 -56.39 9.39 25.72
C GLU A 101 -56.42 8.69 27.08
N GLN A 102 -57.14 9.28 28.05
CA GLN A 102 -57.29 8.75 29.41
C GLN A 102 -57.92 7.37 29.37
N ALA A 103 -57.08 6.33 29.27
CA ALA A 103 -57.47 4.96 29.56
C ALA A 103 -57.76 4.88 31.07
N GLN A 104 -59.00 4.52 31.39
CA GLN A 104 -59.44 4.22 32.74
C GLN A 104 -58.51 3.16 33.33
N MET A 105 -57.78 3.53 34.39
CA MET A 105 -56.86 2.65 35.09
C MET A 105 -57.63 1.43 35.63
N PRO A 106 -57.27 0.19 35.24
CA PRO A 106 -57.69 -1.00 35.95
C PRO A 106 -57.11 -0.93 37.36
N GLN A 107 -57.94 -1.09 38.39
CA GLN A 107 -57.48 -1.23 39.77
C GLN A 107 -56.60 -2.48 39.87
N VAL A 108 -55.30 -2.28 39.89
CA VAL A 108 -54.32 -3.33 40.14
C VAL A 108 -54.34 -3.60 41.65
N PRO A 109 -54.58 -4.84 42.10
CA PRO A 109 -54.51 -5.18 43.52
C PRO A 109 -53.14 -4.83 44.08
N GLU A 110 -53.11 -4.08 45.19
CA GLU A 110 -51.92 -3.83 46.01
C GLU A 110 -51.28 -5.17 46.38
N THR A 111 -50.32 -5.59 45.56
CA THR A 111 -49.44 -6.70 45.87
C THR A 111 -48.35 -6.09 46.73
N SER A 112 -48.47 -6.24 48.04
CA SER A 112 -47.43 -5.94 49.00
C SER A 112 -46.12 -6.60 48.54
N LEU A 113 -45.19 -5.78 48.03
CA LEU A 113 -43.84 -6.22 47.70
C LEU A 113 -43.20 -6.81 48.96
N PRO A 114 -42.69 -8.05 48.92
CA PRO A 114 -41.96 -8.59 50.05
C PRO A 114 -40.72 -7.72 50.32
N GLU A 115 -40.62 -7.16 51.54
CA GLU A 115 -39.51 -6.35 52.08
C GLU A 115 -38.15 -7.09 52.14
N GLN A 116 -37.99 -8.22 51.45
CA GLN A 116 -36.75 -9.00 51.44
C GLN A 116 -35.74 -8.57 50.36
N TYR A 117 -35.99 -7.47 49.65
CA TYR A 117 -35.07 -6.90 48.65
C TYR A 117 -34.19 -5.75 49.19
N TYR A 118 -33.89 -5.72 50.48
CA TYR A 118 -32.66 -5.05 50.93
C TYR A 118 -31.48 -5.90 50.47
N GLN A 119 -31.19 -5.76 49.16
CA GLN A 119 -30.03 -6.28 48.52
C GLN A 119 -28.82 -5.90 49.37
N GLN A 120 -28.09 -6.95 49.70
CA GLN A 120 -26.76 -6.90 50.26
C GLN A 120 -25.87 -6.12 49.29
N TYR A 121 -25.85 -4.79 49.43
CA TYR A 121 -24.92 -3.95 48.69
C TYR A 121 -23.51 -4.43 49.04
N PRO A 122 -22.65 -4.65 48.03
CA PRO A 122 -21.26 -4.96 48.29
C PRO A 122 -20.67 -3.85 49.18
N SER A 123 -19.85 -4.23 50.17
CA SER A 123 -19.20 -3.28 51.06
C SER A 123 -18.39 -2.26 50.24
N GLU A 124 -18.28 -1.03 50.72
CA GLU A 124 -17.48 0.03 50.06
C GLU A 124 -16.05 -0.44 49.76
N GLU A 125 -15.47 -1.26 50.64
CA GLU A 125 -14.16 -1.88 50.46
C GLU A 125 -14.07 -2.78 49.21
N TYR A 126 -15.16 -3.50 48.86
CA TYR A 126 -15.20 -4.28 47.63
C TYR A 126 -15.24 -3.37 46.39
N ILE A 127 -15.99 -2.28 46.46
CA ILE A 127 -16.07 -1.29 45.37
C ILE A 127 -14.69 -0.68 45.15
N ASP A 128 -13.99 -0.28 46.21
CA ASP A 128 -12.64 0.29 46.15
C ASP A 128 -11.63 -0.71 45.56
N ALA A 129 -11.69 -1.98 45.97
CA ALA A 129 -10.83 -3.03 45.42
C ALA A 129 -11.06 -3.24 43.91
N VAL A 130 -12.33 -3.23 43.47
CA VAL A 130 -12.66 -3.35 42.04
C VAL A 130 -12.19 -2.13 41.27
N VAL A 131 -12.41 -0.92 41.78
CA VAL A 131 -11.95 0.32 41.15
C VAL A 131 -10.43 0.34 41.03
N GLN A 132 -9.71 0.01 42.11
CA GLN A 132 -8.25 -0.04 42.11
C GLN A 132 -7.72 -1.06 41.09
N SER A 133 -8.32 -2.26 41.03
CA SER A 133 -7.97 -3.27 40.04
C SER A 133 -8.18 -2.77 38.61
N ARG A 134 -9.32 -2.10 38.33
CA ARG A 134 -9.60 -1.54 37.00
C ARG A 134 -8.66 -0.40 36.61
N VAL A 135 -8.29 0.46 37.57
CA VAL A 135 -7.33 1.54 37.33
C VAL A 135 -5.96 0.96 37.00
N GLN A 136 -5.52 -0.10 37.71
CA GLN A 136 -4.27 -0.80 37.39
C GLN A 136 -4.28 -1.40 35.99
N ASP A 137 -5.37 -2.08 35.58
CA ASP A 137 -5.51 -2.62 34.22
C ASP A 137 -5.39 -1.52 33.15
N VAL A 138 -5.97 -0.34 33.41
CA VAL A 138 -5.92 0.81 32.51
C VAL A 138 -4.51 1.40 32.45
N GLU A 139 -3.84 1.55 33.59
CA GLU A 139 -2.45 2.04 33.64
C GLU A 139 -1.50 1.12 32.89
N GLU A 140 -1.67 -0.19 33.01
CA GLU A 140 -0.86 -1.18 32.28
C GLU A 140 -1.09 -1.05 30.77
N LYS A 141 -2.35 -1.01 30.32
CA LYS A 141 -2.68 -0.80 28.91
C LYS A 141 -2.17 0.53 28.36
N MET A 142 -2.21 1.59 29.16
CA MET A 142 -1.70 2.91 28.78
C MET A 142 -0.18 2.89 28.59
N LYS A 143 0.55 2.17 29.46
CA LYS A 143 2.01 1.95 29.33
C LYS A 143 2.34 1.16 28.07
N ASP A 144 1.62 0.06 27.81
CA ASP A 144 1.78 -0.75 26.61
C ASP A 144 1.51 0.06 25.33
N PHE A 145 0.44 0.86 25.34
CA PHE A 145 0.11 1.74 24.22
C PHE A 145 1.20 2.79 23.99
N SER A 146 1.70 3.41 25.05
CA SER A 146 2.80 4.37 24.96
C SER A 146 4.08 3.73 24.40
N ALA A 147 4.42 2.51 24.83
CA ALA A 147 5.57 1.78 24.32
C ALA A 147 5.43 1.45 22.84
N LYS A 148 4.26 0.93 22.42
CA LYS A 148 3.94 0.68 21.01
C LYS A 148 4.01 1.95 20.17
N ASN A 149 3.51 3.07 20.68
CA ASN A 149 3.55 4.36 19.98
C ASN A 149 4.98 4.87 19.80
N GLN A 150 5.85 4.69 20.81
CA GLN A 150 7.28 5.01 20.67
C GLN A 150 7.98 4.14 19.62
N ASP A 151 7.67 2.85 19.57
CA ASP A 151 8.24 1.94 18.58
C ASP A 151 7.70 2.22 17.17
N LEU A 152 6.44 2.61 17.04
CA LEU A 152 5.87 3.09 15.78
C LEU A 152 6.57 4.36 15.31
N ALA A 153 6.79 5.34 16.20
CA ALA A 153 7.52 6.56 15.88
C ALA A 153 8.96 6.29 15.40
N LYS A 154 9.67 5.34 16.05
CA LYS A 154 11.00 4.89 15.58
C LYS A 154 10.92 4.26 14.19
N THR A 155 9.91 3.43 13.94
CA THR A 155 9.72 2.77 12.64
C THR A 155 9.45 3.78 11.53
N VAL A 156 8.62 4.80 11.80
CA VAL A 156 8.37 5.91 10.88
C VAL A 156 9.65 6.67 10.57
N ASN A 157 10.47 6.99 11.57
CA ASN A 157 11.75 7.67 11.37
C ASN A 157 12.72 6.85 10.50
N VAL A 158 12.81 5.53 10.72
CA VAL A 158 13.64 4.64 9.90
C VAL A 158 13.12 4.56 8.46
N LEU A 159 11.79 4.53 8.27
CA LEU A 159 11.20 4.55 6.93
C LEU A 159 11.49 5.87 6.21
N GLN A 160 11.41 7.00 6.90
CA GLN A 160 11.74 8.31 6.35
C GLN A 160 13.21 8.37 5.92
N GLU A 161 14.13 7.89 6.75
CA GLU A 161 15.55 7.83 6.41
C GLU A 161 15.81 6.95 5.17
N LYS A 162 15.16 5.77 5.09
CA LYS A 162 15.25 4.90 3.91
C LYS A 162 14.68 5.55 2.65
N LEU A 163 13.57 6.28 2.77
CA LEU A 163 12.95 6.99 1.66
C LEU A 163 13.88 8.10 1.15
N ASP A 164 14.51 8.86 2.05
CA ASP A 164 15.51 9.87 1.69
C ASP A 164 16.75 9.26 1.02
N GLN A 165 17.21 8.10 1.49
CA GLN A 165 18.32 7.38 0.86
C GLN A 165 17.95 6.91 -0.56
N ILE A 166 16.74 6.40 -0.75
CA ILE A 166 16.23 5.99 -2.08
C ILE A 166 16.11 7.20 -3.00
N ALA A 167 15.55 8.32 -2.52
CA ALA A 167 15.40 9.55 -3.28
C ALA A 167 16.77 10.10 -3.74
N LYS A 168 17.77 10.12 -2.84
CA LYS A 168 19.14 10.51 -3.17
C LYS A 168 19.82 9.53 -4.12
N GLY A 169 19.60 8.23 -3.93
CA GLY A 169 20.17 7.18 -4.79
C GLY A 169 19.62 7.20 -6.21
N GLN A 170 18.31 7.44 -6.39
CA GLN A 170 17.68 7.54 -7.71
C GLN A 170 18.22 8.72 -8.52
N GLY A 171 18.42 9.89 -7.89
CA GLY A 171 18.99 11.06 -8.57
C GLY A 171 20.42 10.81 -9.06
N GLY A 172 21.25 10.21 -8.21
CA GLY A 172 22.66 9.93 -8.53
C GLY A 172 22.84 8.95 -9.69
N GLY A 173 22.05 7.88 -9.73
CA GLY A 173 22.12 6.86 -10.79
C GLY A 173 21.72 7.41 -12.16
N GLN A 174 20.62 8.16 -12.24
CA GLN A 174 20.18 8.79 -13.49
C GLN A 174 21.20 9.81 -14.00
N GLN A 175 21.76 10.62 -13.11
CA GLN A 175 22.76 11.61 -13.49
C GLN A 175 24.06 10.96 -14.01
N GLN A 176 24.50 9.85 -13.41
CA GLN A 176 25.63 9.07 -13.93
C GLN A 176 25.36 8.48 -15.31
N ILE A 177 24.14 7.99 -15.57
CA ILE A 177 23.76 7.47 -16.89
C ILE A 177 23.76 8.59 -17.92
N LEU A 178 23.18 9.75 -17.60
CA LEU A 178 23.19 10.92 -18.48
C LEU A 178 24.62 11.37 -18.80
N SER A 179 25.48 11.53 -17.80
CA SER A 179 26.89 11.90 -18.03
C SER A 179 27.65 10.87 -18.87
N LYS A 180 27.33 9.58 -18.76
CA LYS A 180 27.91 8.55 -19.63
C LYS A 180 27.41 8.68 -21.07
N ILE A 181 26.11 8.93 -21.27
CA ILE A 181 25.53 9.13 -22.60
C ILE A 181 26.16 10.34 -23.28
N ASP A 182 26.29 11.46 -22.58
CA ASP A 182 26.94 12.67 -23.10
C ASP A 182 28.40 12.38 -23.49
N GLY A 183 29.14 11.66 -22.65
CA GLY A 183 30.50 11.23 -22.99
C GLY A 183 30.57 10.24 -24.17
N PHE A 184 29.55 9.41 -24.37
CA PHE A 184 29.45 8.55 -25.56
C PHE A 184 29.18 9.37 -26.83
N ASP A 185 28.37 10.42 -26.75
CA ASP A 185 28.08 11.32 -27.88
C ASP A 185 29.34 12.08 -28.31
N GLU A 186 30.11 12.60 -27.36
CA GLU A 186 31.42 13.23 -27.63
C GLU A 186 32.38 12.26 -28.33
N ASN A 187 32.48 11.02 -27.83
CA ASN A 187 33.33 9.99 -28.46
C ASN A 187 32.85 9.61 -29.87
N LEU A 188 31.54 9.52 -30.09
CA LEU A 188 30.97 9.24 -31.41
C LEU A 188 31.21 10.40 -32.39
N SER A 189 31.12 11.64 -31.91
CA SER A 189 31.46 12.84 -32.68
C SER A 189 32.93 12.81 -33.11
N ASP A 190 33.85 12.51 -32.18
CA ASP A 190 35.28 12.38 -32.48
C ASP A 190 35.58 11.27 -33.49
N ILE A 191 34.93 10.11 -33.34
CA ILE A 191 35.05 9.01 -34.32
C ILE A 191 34.53 9.45 -35.68
N SER A 192 33.39 10.15 -35.73
CA SER A 192 32.81 10.64 -36.98
C SER A 192 33.72 11.63 -37.68
N MET A 193 34.39 12.52 -36.95
CA MET A 193 35.40 13.43 -37.51
C MET A 193 36.61 12.67 -38.07
N ARG A 194 37.15 11.71 -37.32
CA ARG A 194 38.27 10.87 -37.77
C ARG A 194 37.91 10.06 -39.00
N MET A 195 36.73 9.47 -39.02
CA MET A 195 36.22 8.70 -40.15
C MET A 195 36.05 9.59 -41.38
N GLY A 196 35.52 10.81 -41.22
CA GLY A 196 35.42 11.79 -42.30
C GLY A 196 36.79 12.21 -42.85
N ASN A 197 37.80 12.36 -41.99
CA ASN A 197 39.17 12.65 -42.42
C ASN A 197 39.81 11.46 -43.15
N LEU A 198 39.54 10.23 -42.69
CA LEU A 198 40.00 9.01 -43.35
C LEU A 198 39.34 8.84 -44.71
N GLU A 199 38.04 9.13 -44.82
CA GLU A 199 37.32 9.13 -46.10
C GLU A 199 37.94 10.14 -47.09
N LYS A 200 38.29 11.35 -46.63
CA LYS A 200 38.98 12.34 -47.46
C LYS A 200 40.35 11.84 -47.93
N ALA A 201 41.17 11.32 -47.01
CA ALA A 201 42.48 10.76 -47.36
C ALA A 201 42.35 9.59 -48.36
N PHE A 202 41.33 8.75 -48.20
CA PHE A 202 41.07 7.66 -49.15
C PHE A 202 40.66 8.20 -50.53
N LYS A 203 39.78 9.21 -50.59
CA LYS A 203 39.41 9.88 -51.85
C LYS A 203 40.59 10.52 -52.56
N GLU A 204 41.53 11.09 -51.81
CA GLU A 204 42.74 11.72 -52.37
C GLU A 204 43.78 10.69 -52.85
N THR A 205 43.91 9.55 -52.16
CA THR A 205 44.88 8.50 -52.49
C THR A 205 44.40 7.54 -53.57
N LEU A 206 43.08 7.38 -53.73
CA LEU A 206 42.48 6.50 -54.74
C LEU A 206 42.95 6.80 -56.18
N PRO A 207 42.97 8.04 -56.68
CA PRO A 207 43.45 8.35 -58.03
C PRO A 207 44.91 7.94 -58.26
N ALA A 208 45.80 8.26 -57.30
CA ALA A 208 47.21 7.89 -57.38
C ALA A 208 47.40 6.36 -57.38
N LEU A 209 46.60 5.64 -56.59
CA LEU A 209 46.60 4.17 -56.59
C LEU A 209 46.13 3.61 -57.94
N ILE A 210 45.06 4.16 -58.53
CA ILE A 210 44.58 3.74 -59.86
C ILE A 210 45.65 3.99 -60.93
N GLU A 211 46.36 5.11 -60.87
CA GLU A 211 47.42 5.46 -61.82
C GLU A 211 48.66 4.57 -61.67
N SER A 212 49.07 4.26 -60.44
CA SER A 212 50.15 3.28 -60.17
C SER A 212 49.81 1.87 -60.66
N VAL A 213 48.57 1.40 -60.47
CA VAL A 213 48.13 0.08 -60.98
C VAL A 213 48.08 0.07 -62.51
N ARG A 214 47.63 1.15 -63.15
CA ARG A 214 47.64 1.29 -64.62
C ARG A 214 49.06 1.26 -65.18
N SER A 215 49.96 2.08 -64.64
CA SER A 215 51.37 2.11 -65.10
C SER A 215 52.07 0.76 -64.92
N LEU A 216 51.80 0.04 -63.83
CA LEU A 216 52.31 -1.31 -63.64
C LEU A 216 51.74 -2.29 -64.68
N SER A 217 50.45 -2.19 -65.00
CA SER A 217 49.81 -2.98 -66.07
C SER A 217 50.45 -2.72 -67.44
N ASP A 218 50.73 -1.45 -67.76
CA ASP A 218 51.37 -1.07 -69.01
C ASP A 218 52.80 -1.62 -69.12
N ILE A 219 53.59 -1.54 -68.03
CA ILE A 219 54.94 -2.11 -67.96
C ILE A 219 54.91 -3.64 -68.19
N VAL A 220 53.99 -4.35 -67.53
CA VAL A 220 53.84 -5.80 -67.71
C VAL A 220 53.44 -6.15 -69.15
N GLN A 221 52.56 -5.36 -69.77
CA GLN A 221 52.20 -5.55 -71.18
C GLN A 221 53.37 -5.29 -72.13
N MET A 222 54.19 -4.27 -71.87
CA MET A 222 55.41 -4.01 -72.63
C MET A 222 56.41 -5.18 -72.52
N MET A 223 56.67 -5.67 -71.31
CA MET A 223 57.56 -6.83 -71.10
C MET A 223 57.05 -8.10 -71.80
N LYS A 224 55.72 -8.29 -71.85
CA LYS A 224 55.11 -9.44 -72.56
C LYS A 224 55.18 -9.31 -74.09
N LYS A 225 55.40 -8.10 -74.62
CA LYS A 225 55.52 -7.86 -76.07
C LYS A 225 56.96 -7.98 -76.57
N GLU A 226 57.95 -7.72 -75.71
CA GLU A 226 59.37 -7.78 -76.05
C GLU A 226 60.03 -9.15 -75.79
N GLY A 227 59.42 -10.02 -74.98
CA GLY A 227 59.85 -11.41 -74.76
C GLY A 227 59.02 -12.41 -75.55
#